data_AF-A0A835UIV9-F1
#
_entry.id   AF-A0A835UIV9-F1
#
_cell.length_a   1.000
_cell.length_b   1.000
_cell.length_c   1.000
_cell.angle_alpha   90.00
_cell.angle_beta   90.00
_cell.angle_gamma   90.00
#
_symmetry.space_group_name_H-M   'P 1'
#
loop_
_entity.id
_entity.type
_entity.pdbx_description
1 polymer ?
#
loop_
_entity_poly.entity_id
_entity_poly.type
_entity_poly.pdbx_seq_one_letter_code
_entity_poly.pdbx_strand_id
1 'polypeptide(L)'
;MTEEDAIPVLIDLLASGPPSAWKSTTLCLCSLAFFGGDEIRLSIVEGGGLRHLLQLLLDPWPSDPGLVEHALRAIHALSFSPAASKTLSASPSFFVHLSDLIRQGTASIQFTAASVLCNLSPNEDVKRSMAPCMASLIKMLQSRKPASAQETASRALLSLLSVRSNRKELVHDEKSISRLVKMLGPLQEEINKEFPVSVLLSLAAGGGGGCRRRLAEAGACSALQKLAEGDVPGARKAHQRISGGRIKNLFSSLGRRD
;
A
#
# COMPACT_ATOMS: atom_id res chain seq x y z
N MET A 1 31.97 -21.10 -8.06
CA MET A 1 31.23 -19.84 -7.94
C MET A 1 29.99 -20.14 -7.13
N THR A 2 30.02 -19.76 -5.86
CA THR A 2 28.82 -19.74 -5.03
C THR A 2 27.92 -18.57 -5.45
N GLU A 3 26.67 -18.54 -4.99
CA GLU A 3 25.78 -17.40 -5.22
C GLU A 3 26.37 -16.08 -4.70
N GLU A 4 27.13 -16.15 -3.61
CA GLU A 4 27.80 -15.01 -2.98
C GLU A 4 28.94 -14.44 -3.84
N ASP A 5 29.71 -15.30 -4.52
CA ASP A 5 30.77 -14.89 -5.45
C ASP A 5 30.24 -14.08 -6.65
N ALA A 6 28.96 -14.27 -7.00
CA ALA A 6 28.34 -13.61 -8.15
C ALA A 6 27.82 -12.20 -7.82
N ILE A 7 27.55 -11.90 -6.54
CA ILE A 7 26.94 -10.62 -6.12
C ILE A 7 27.78 -9.40 -6.53
N PRO A 8 29.10 -9.35 -6.27
CA PRO A 8 29.91 -8.19 -6.67
C PRO A 8 29.87 -7.94 -8.18
N VAL A 9 29.96 -9.01 -8.98
CA VAL A 9 29.91 -8.92 -10.45
C VAL A 9 28.57 -8.38 -10.93
N LEU A 10 27.47 -8.84 -10.35
CA LEU A 10 26.13 -8.36 -10.69
C LEU A 10 25.93 -6.89 -10.31
N ILE A 11 26.47 -6.45 -9.17
CA ILE A 11 26.42 -5.06 -8.75
C ILE A 11 27.25 -4.18 -9.70
N ASP A 12 28.46 -4.60 -10.06
CA ASP A 12 29.32 -3.88 -11.00
C ASP A 12 28.68 -3.75 -12.38
N LEU A 13 28.01 -4.80 -12.85
CA LEU A 13 27.24 -4.79 -14.10
C LEU A 13 26.03 -3.84 -14.03
N LEU A 14 25.39 -3.70 -12.87
CA LEU A 14 24.31 -2.73 -12.67
C LEU A 14 24.84 -1.29 -12.61
N ALA A 15 26.05 -1.11 -12.08
CA ALA A 15 26.69 0.20 -11.91
C ALA A 15 27.32 0.75 -13.20
N SER A 16 27.96 -0.12 -13.99
CA SER A 16 28.83 0.27 -15.11
C SER A 16 28.58 -0.51 -16.40
N GLY A 17 27.72 -1.53 -16.35
CA GLY A 17 27.40 -2.35 -17.51
C GLY A 17 26.50 -1.63 -18.52
N PRO A 18 26.45 -2.13 -19.77
CA PRO A 18 25.62 -1.56 -20.81
C PRO A 18 24.13 -1.72 -20.48
N PRO A 19 23.24 -0.79 -20.92
CA PRO A 19 21.80 -0.89 -20.67
C PRO A 19 21.15 -2.21 -21.11
N SER A 20 21.71 -2.87 -22.12
CA SER A 20 21.27 -4.19 -22.60
C SER A 20 21.43 -5.30 -21.55
N ALA A 21 22.35 -5.15 -20.60
CA ALA A 21 22.59 -6.12 -19.53
C ALA A 21 21.68 -5.90 -18.31
N TRP A 22 21.20 -4.67 -18.08
CA TRP A 22 20.51 -4.29 -16.84
C TRP A 22 19.29 -5.16 -16.53
N LYS A 23 18.50 -5.52 -17.54
CA LYS A 23 17.30 -6.37 -17.35
C LYS A 23 17.66 -7.75 -16.79
N SER A 24 18.64 -8.41 -17.42
CA SER A 24 19.12 -9.72 -16.98
C SER A 24 19.80 -9.65 -15.62
N THR A 25 20.68 -8.65 -15.42
CA THR A 25 21.37 -8.43 -14.14
C THR A 25 20.39 -8.18 -13.00
N THR A 26 19.39 -7.33 -13.23
CA THR A 26 18.35 -7.03 -12.23
C THR A 26 17.48 -8.25 -11.92
N LEU A 27 17.16 -9.07 -12.93
CA LEU A 27 16.45 -10.33 -12.72
C LEU A 27 17.29 -11.34 -11.90
N CYS A 28 18.60 -11.42 -12.13
CA CYS A 28 19.51 -12.24 -11.33
C CYS A 28 19.56 -11.76 -9.87
N LEU A 29 19.76 -10.45 -9.64
CA LEU A 29 19.73 -9.87 -8.30
C LEU A 29 18.39 -10.07 -7.61
N CYS A 30 17.27 -9.94 -8.34
CA CYS A 30 15.94 -10.24 -7.83
C CYS A 30 15.85 -11.70 -7.35
N SER A 31 16.30 -12.65 -8.17
CA SER A 31 16.26 -14.08 -7.83
C SER A 31 17.11 -14.37 -6.58
N LEU A 32 18.34 -13.86 -6.53
CA LEU A 32 19.22 -14.00 -5.37
C LEU A 32 18.60 -13.42 -4.10
N ALA A 33 18.03 -12.21 -4.16
CA ALA A 33 17.40 -11.59 -3.00
C ALA A 33 16.18 -12.37 -2.47
N PHE A 34 15.42 -13.04 -3.36
CA PHE A 34 14.26 -13.84 -2.98
C PHE A 34 14.64 -15.21 -2.42
N PHE A 35 15.56 -15.92 -3.06
CA PHE A 35 15.84 -17.33 -2.76
C PHE A 35 17.08 -17.54 -1.89
N GLY A 36 18.01 -16.58 -1.84
CA GLY A 36 19.29 -16.69 -1.15
C GLY A 36 19.27 -16.45 0.36
N GLY A 37 18.11 -16.15 0.96
CA GLY A 37 18.00 -15.92 2.41
C GLY A 37 18.56 -14.59 2.90
N ASP A 38 18.69 -14.44 4.23
CA ASP A 38 19.10 -13.18 4.86
C ASP A 38 20.54 -12.78 4.57
N GLU A 39 21.45 -13.75 4.52
CA GLU A 39 22.88 -13.52 4.25
C GLU A 39 23.08 -12.92 2.84
N ILE A 40 22.47 -13.52 1.82
CA ILE A 40 22.55 -13.01 0.45
C ILE A 40 21.90 -11.62 0.33
N ARG A 41 20.76 -11.38 1.00
CA ARG A 41 20.16 -10.04 1.04
C ARG A 41 21.10 -9.02 1.66
N LEU A 42 21.77 -9.38 2.76
CA LEU A 42 22.73 -8.51 3.42
C LEU A 42 23.91 -8.21 2.51
N SER A 43 24.51 -9.23 1.88
CA SER A 43 25.64 -9.07 0.95
C SER A 43 25.27 -8.18 -0.25
N ILE A 44 24.06 -8.29 -0.81
CA ILE A 44 23.58 -7.38 -1.87
C ILE A 44 23.47 -5.94 -1.36
N VAL A 45 22.99 -5.73 -0.13
CA VAL A 45 22.85 -4.38 0.46
C VAL A 45 24.21 -3.76 0.76
N GLU A 46 25.11 -4.50 1.40
CA GLU A 46 26.46 -4.05 1.77
C GLU A 46 27.34 -3.80 0.54
N GLY A 47 27.19 -4.61 -0.51
CA GLY A 47 27.81 -4.36 -1.82
C GLY A 47 27.26 -3.13 -2.54
N GLY A 48 26.21 -2.48 -2.03
CA GLY A 48 25.61 -1.29 -2.64
C GLY A 48 24.58 -1.58 -3.74
N GLY A 49 24.11 -2.83 -3.87
CA GLY A 49 23.08 -3.21 -4.85
C GLY A 49 21.78 -2.42 -4.69
N LEU A 50 21.35 -2.18 -3.45
CA LEU A 50 20.17 -1.34 -3.18
C LEU A 50 20.28 0.08 -3.75
N ARG A 51 21.47 0.69 -3.64
CA ARG A 51 21.73 2.04 -4.15
C ARG A 51 21.57 2.09 -5.67
N HIS A 52 22.15 1.13 -6.39
CA HIS A 52 22.06 1.07 -7.85
C HIS A 52 20.65 0.73 -8.34
N LEU A 53 19.92 -0.15 -7.63
CA LEU A 53 18.51 -0.42 -7.93
C LEU A 53 17.63 0.82 -7.75
N LEU A 54 17.90 1.64 -6.72
CA LEU A 54 17.20 2.90 -6.51
C LEU A 54 17.53 3.93 -7.59
N GLN A 55 18.80 4.05 -7.98
CA GLN A 55 19.21 4.93 -9.09
C GLN A 55 18.49 4.53 -10.37
N LEU A 56 18.45 3.24 -10.70
CA LEU A 56 17.76 2.72 -11.87
C LEU A 56 16.25 3.04 -11.90
N LEU A 57 15.57 3.04 -10.74
CA LEU A 57 14.16 3.41 -10.66
C LEU A 57 13.92 4.93 -10.68
N LEU A 58 14.80 5.71 -10.06
CA LEU A 58 14.59 7.14 -9.85
C LEU A 58 15.14 8.00 -10.99
N ASP A 59 16.13 7.49 -11.72
CA ASP A 59 16.66 8.17 -12.90
C ASP A 59 15.59 8.17 -14.01
N PRO A 60 15.55 9.19 -14.87
CA PRO A 60 14.57 9.33 -15.96
C PRO A 60 14.67 8.25 -17.06
N TRP A 61 15.30 7.10 -16.80
CA TRP A 61 15.69 6.11 -17.80
C TRP A 61 15.29 4.65 -17.57
N PRO A 62 14.05 4.35 -17.16
CA PRO A 62 13.48 3.10 -17.65
C PRO A 62 12.12 3.29 -18.32
N SER A 63 12.14 3.40 -19.65
CA SER A 63 10.94 3.24 -20.48
C SER A 63 10.52 1.78 -20.65
N ASP A 64 11.31 0.80 -20.16
CA ASP A 64 10.96 -0.62 -20.15
C ASP A 64 10.23 -1.00 -18.85
N PRO A 65 8.90 -1.26 -18.88
CA PRO A 65 8.15 -1.69 -17.71
C PRO A 65 8.69 -2.98 -17.08
N GLY A 66 9.31 -3.86 -17.89
CA GLY A 66 9.92 -5.08 -17.40
C GLY A 66 11.15 -4.80 -16.53
N LEU A 67 11.96 -3.80 -16.87
CA LEU A 67 13.11 -3.43 -16.04
C LEU A 67 12.66 -2.84 -14.70
N VAL A 68 11.66 -1.94 -14.73
CA VAL A 68 11.04 -1.37 -13.53
C VAL A 68 10.49 -2.48 -12.63
N GLU A 69 9.77 -3.45 -13.20
CA GLU A 69 9.20 -4.56 -12.45
C GLU A 69 10.28 -5.41 -11.77
N HIS A 70 11.35 -5.79 -12.48
CA HIS A 70 12.44 -6.56 -11.88
C HIS A 70 13.16 -5.77 -10.77
N ALA A 71 13.42 -4.48 -11.00
CA ALA A 71 14.10 -3.63 -10.00
C ALA A 71 13.25 -3.46 -8.74
N LEU A 72 11.94 -3.22 -8.91
CA LEU A 72 11.01 -3.10 -7.81
C LEU A 72 10.83 -4.42 -7.05
N ARG A 73 10.81 -5.56 -7.75
CA ARG A 73 10.77 -6.89 -7.14
C ARG A 73 12.06 -7.19 -6.35
N ALA A 74 13.22 -6.82 -6.88
CA ALA A 74 14.48 -6.92 -6.14
C ALA A 74 14.44 -6.05 -4.88
N ILE A 75 14.00 -4.79 -4.97
CA ILE A 75 13.84 -3.90 -3.81
C ILE A 75 12.84 -4.46 -2.80
N HIS A 76 11.74 -5.07 -3.25
CA HIS A 76 10.79 -5.75 -2.38
C HIS A 76 11.46 -6.89 -1.61
N ALA A 77 12.23 -7.75 -2.27
CA ALA A 77 12.98 -8.81 -1.59
C ALA A 77 14.01 -8.24 -0.61
N LEU A 78 14.75 -7.20 -1.02
CA LEU A 78 15.72 -6.54 -0.13
C LEU A 78 15.06 -5.86 1.07
N SER A 79 13.82 -5.39 0.95
CA SER A 79 13.11 -4.71 2.05
C SER A 79 12.84 -5.59 3.27
N PHE A 80 13.00 -6.91 3.16
CA PHE A 80 13.01 -7.81 4.32
C PHE A 80 14.29 -7.69 5.17
N SER A 81 15.39 -7.17 4.61
CA SER A 81 16.60 -6.82 5.37
C SER A 81 16.37 -5.54 6.18
N PRO A 82 16.68 -5.52 7.49
CA PRO A 82 16.57 -4.33 8.33
C PRO A 82 17.39 -3.14 7.80
N ALA A 83 18.58 -3.39 7.26
CA ALA A 83 19.46 -2.35 6.71
C ALA A 83 18.85 -1.67 5.48
N ALA A 84 18.26 -2.47 4.58
CA ALA A 84 17.57 -1.96 3.41
C ALA A 84 16.28 -1.22 3.78
N SER A 85 15.44 -1.81 4.65
CA SER A 85 14.19 -1.19 5.09
C SER A 85 14.41 0.17 5.76
N LYS A 86 15.45 0.29 6.60
CA LYS A 86 15.86 1.56 7.21
C LYS A 86 16.25 2.60 6.16
N THR A 87 17.08 2.21 5.19
CA THR A 87 17.55 3.09 4.11
C THR A 87 16.39 3.57 3.24
N LEU A 88 15.52 2.65 2.82
CA LEU A 88 14.33 2.96 2.02
C LEU A 88 13.34 3.86 2.78
N SER A 89 13.10 3.58 4.07
CA SER A 89 12.19 4.37 4.91
C SER A 89 12.68 5.80 5.13
N ALA A 90 13.99 6.06 4.98
CA ALA A 90 14.61 7.37 5.09
C ALA A 90 14.64 8.16 3.76
N SER A 91 14.08 7.63 2.66
CA SER A 91 14.12 8.27 1.33
C SER A 91 12.75 8.78 0.88
N PRO A 92 12.40 10.06 1.10
CA PRO A 92 11.12 10.63 0.66
C PRO A 92 10.90 10.55 -0.85
N SER A 93 11.94 10.74 -1.67
CA SER A 93 11.85 10.67 -3.13
C SER A 93 11.45 9.28 -3.62
N PHE A 94 11.94 8.23 -2.95
CA PHE A 94 11.52 6.86 -3.24
C PHE A 94 10.02 6.67 -3.03
N PHE A 95 9.43 7.23 -1.97
CA PHE A 95 8.00 7.13 -1.73
C PHE A 95 7.14 7.93 -2.71
N VAL A 96 7.63 9.07 -3.21
CA VAL A 96 6.96 9.79 -4.31
C VAL A 96 6.87 8.89 -5.53
N HIS A 97 7.99 8.29 -5.94
CA HIS A 97 8.03 7.36 -7.07
C HIS A 97 7.17 6.10 -6.81
N LEU A 98 7.20 5.55 -5.60
CA LEU A 98 6.37 4.41 -5.20
C LEU A 98 4.88 4.73 -5.28
N SER A 99 4.48 5.96 -4.90
CA SER A 99 3.11 6.44 -5.04
C SER A 99 2.67 6.46 -6.51
N ASP A 100 3.54 6.93 -7.41
CA ASP A 100 3.24 6.96 -8.85
C ASP A 100 3.17 5.56 -9.47
N LEU A 101 4.05 4.64 -9.05
CA LEU A 101 3.99 3.23 -9.47
C LEU A 101 2.68 2.56 -9.02
N ILE A 102 2.19 2.83 -7.81
CA ILE A 102 0.87 2.35 -7.34
C ILE A 102 -0.28 2.98 -8.15
N ARG A 103 -0.12 4.22 -8.61
CA ARG A 103 -1.17 4.94 -9.35
C ARG A 103 -1.27 4.52 -10.81
N GLN A 104 -0.13 4.35 -11.46
CA GLN A 104 -0.01 4.31 -12.93
C GLN A 104 0.63 3.02 -13.46
N GLY A 105 1.26 2.22 -12.60
CA GLY A 105 1.91 0.98 -13.01
C GLY A 105 0.92 -0.08 -13.52
N THR A 106 1.45 -1.14 -14.13
CA THR A 106 0.70 -2.37 -14.44
C THR A 106 0.21 -3.04 -13.16
N ALA A 107 -0.73 -3.97 -13.23
CA ALA A 107 -1.23 -4.66 -12.03
C ALA A 107 -0.11 -5.34 -11.21
N SER A 108 0.92 -5.88 -11.87
CA SER A 108 2.09 -6.47 -11.21
C SER A 108 2.95 -5.41 -10.51
N ILE A 109 3.23 -4.29 -11.19
CA ILE A 109 3.98 -3.17 -10.62
C ILE A 109 3.24 -2.56 -9.43
N GLN A 110 1.93 -2.31 -9.55
CA GLN A 110 1.12 -1.77 -8.46
C GLN A 110 1.16 -2.69 -7.24
N PHE A 111 0.94 -3.99 -7.44
CA PHE A 111 0.98 -4.98 -6.36
C PHE A 111 2.35 -5.02 -5.68
N THR A 112 3.43 -5.06 -6.46
CA THR A 112 4.80 -5.08 -5.92
C THR A 112 5.10 -3.79 -5.16
N ALA A 113 4.71 -2.62 -5.70
CA ALA A 113 4.90 -1.33 -5.05
C ALA A 113 4.14 -1.23 -3.71
N ALA A 114 2.89 -1.70 -3.68
CA ALA A 114 2.12 -1.78 -2.44
C ALA A 114 2.73 -2.77 -1.42
N SER A 115 3.34 -3.86 -1.91
CA SER A 115 4.06 -4.84 -1.07
C SER A 115 5.30 -4.23 -0.43
N VAL A 116 6.09 -3.47 -1.21
CA VAL A 116 7.21 -2.68 -0.68
C VAL A 116 6.72 -1.71 0.39
N LEU A 117 5.67 -0.93 0.13
CA LEU A 117 5.11 0.01 1.11
C LEU A 117 4.73 -0.67 2.43
N CYS A 118 4.26 -1.91 2.38
CA CYS A 118 3.90 -2.67 3.59
C CYS A 118 5.11 -3.07 4.45
N ASN A 119 6.30 -3.20 3.87
CA ASN A 119 7.52 -3.60 4.57
C ASN A 119 8.31 -2.40 5.12
N LEU A 120 7.89 -1.18 4.77
CA LEU A 120 8.55 0.05 5.14
C LEU A 120 7.77 0.82 6.20
N SER A 121 8.47 1.70 6.91
CA SER A 121 7.90 2.54 7.97
C SER A 121 8.14 4.03 7.67
N PRO A 122 7.46 4.61 6.65
CA PRO A 122 7.55 6.04 6.36
C PRO A 122 7.05 6.88 7.54
N ASN A 123 7.62 8.07 7.71
CA ASN A 123 7.09 9.06 8.65
C ASN A 123 5.74 9.63 8.16
N GLU A 124 5.05 10.37 9.02
CA GLU A 124 3.70 10.90 8.74
C GLU A 124 3.67 11.88 7.55
N ASP A 125 4.74 12.63 7.30
CA ASP A 125 4.81 13.59 6.19
C ASP A 125 4.91 12.88 4.85
N VAL A 126 5.73 11.83 4.78
CA VAL A 126 5.82 10.96 3.60
C VAL A 126 4.50 10.23 3.36
N LYS A 127 3.86 9.68 4.41
CA LYS A 127 2.52 9.09 4.24
C LYS A 127 1.51 10.10 3.70
N ARG A 128 1.61 11.38 4.10
CA ARG A 128 0.74 12.45 3.59
C ARG A 128 0.97 12.71 2.10
N SER A 129 2.23 12.75 1.65
CA SER A 129 2.52 12.93 0.22
C SER A 129 2.06 11.75 -0.64
N MET A 130 1.88 10.56 -0.05
CA MET A 130 1.37 9.37 -0.74
C MET A 130 -0.16 9.28 -0.84
N ALA A 131 -0.92 10.22 -0.28
CA ALA A 131 -2.39 10.21 -0.33
C ALA A 131 -2.98 9.99 -1.75
N PRO A 132 -2.40 10.53 -2.85
CA PRO A 132 -2.90 10.32 -4.21
C PRO A 132 -2.96 8.85 -4.68
N CYS A 133 -2.26 7.90 -4.05
CA CYS A 133 -2.30 6.49 -4.42
C CYS A 133 -3.43 5.69 -3.76
N MET A 134 -4.12 6.24 -2.76
CA MET A 134 -5.17 5.52 -2.00
C MET A 134 -6.31 5.01 -2.90
N ALA A 135 -6.71 5.78 -3.92
CA ALA A 135 -7.76 5.35 -4.85
C ALA A 135 -7.36 4.10 -5.66
N SER A 136 -6.09 3.98 -6.06
CA SER A 136 -5.57 2.79 -6.75
C SER A 136 -5.46 1.60 -5.81
N LEU A 137 -5.08 1.82 -4.54
CA LEU A 137 -5.12 0.75 -3.53
C LEU A 137 -6.54 0.24 -3.28
N ILE A 138 -7.57 1.10 -3.27
CA ILE A 138 -8.97 0.63 -3.16
C ILE A 138 -9.39 -0.17 -4.39
N LYS A 139 -8.93 0.19 -5.60
CA LYS A 139 -9.16 -0.65 -6.79
C LYS A 139 -8.48 -2.00 -6.65
N MET A 140 -7.25 -2.04 -6.15
CA MET A 140 -6.51 -3.29 -5.89
C MET A 140 -7.20 -4.16 -4.84
N LEU A 141 -7.85 -3.57 -3.84
CA LEU A 141 -8.64 -4.26 -2.82
C LEU A 141 -9.80 -5.09 -3.41
N GLN A 142 -10.22 -4.81 -4.63
CA GLN A 142 -11.23 -5.60 -5.37
C GLN A 142 -10.61 -6.72 -6.21
N SER A 143 -9.29 -6.75 -6.36
CA SER A 143 -8.62 -7.77 -7.14
C SER A 143 -8.56 -9.08 -6.38
N ARG A 144 -8.80 -10.20 -7.07
CA ARG A 144 -8.57 -11.54 -6.54
C ARG A 144 -7.20 -12.09 -6.84
N LYS A 145 -6.49 -11.44 -7.76
CA LYS A 145 -5.19 -11.88 -8.25
C LYS A 145 -4.16 -10.75 -8.12
N PRO A 146 -2.99 -11.04 -7.53
CA PRO A 146 -2.65 -12.27 -6.80
C PRO A 146 -3.52 -12.47 -5.54
N ALA A 147 -3.50 -13.67 -4.94
CA ALA A 147 -4.34 -14.01 -3.79
C ALA A 147 -4.14 -13.05 -2.59
N SER A 148 -2.93 -12.52 -2.43
CA SER A 148 -2.56 -11.54 -1.40
C SER A 148 -2.85 -10.09 -1.78
N ALA A 149 -3.45 -9.81 -2.95
CA ALA A 149 -3.69 -8.44 -3.41
C ALA A 149 -4.60 -7.66 -2.45
N GLN A 150 -5.67 -8.28 -1.96
CA GLN A 150 -6.61 -7.64 -1.03
C GLN A 150 -5.94 -7.32 0.31
N GLU A 151 -5.19 -8.28 0.86
CA GLU A 151 -4.43 -8.10 2.09
C GLU A 151 -3.39 -6.98 1.96
N THR A 152 -2.61 -7.02 0.88
CA THR A 152 -1.55 -6.05 0.60
C THR A 152 -2.13 -4.65 0.45
N ALA A 153 -3.20 -4.50 -0.33
CA ALA A 153 -3.91 -3.24 -0.50
C ALA A 153 -4.47 -2.72 0.82
N SER A 154 -5.08 -3.59 1.62
CA SER A 154 -5.63 -3.26 2.94
C SER A 154 -4.54 -2.76 3.88
N ARG A 155 -3.43 -3.50 4.00
CA ARG A 155 -2.31 -3.17 4.88
C ARG A 155 -1.64 -1.84 4.48
N ALA A 156 -1.44 -1.62 3.19
CA ALA A 156 -0.95 -0.36 2.65
C ALA A 156 -1.92 0.81 2.97
N LEU A 157 -3.22 0.64 2.74
CA LEU A 157 -4.24 1.64 3.09
C LEU A 157 -4.25 1.95 4.58
N LEU A 158 -4.21 0.94 5.45
CA LEU A 158 -4.21 1.13 6.90
C LEU A 158 -2.96 1.90 7.37
N SER A 159 -1.80 1.64 6.75
CA SER A 159 -0.58 2.43 6.99
C SER A 159 -0.79 3.90 6.62
N LEU A 160 -1.28 4.20 5.41
CA LEU A 160 -1.54 5.58 4.97
C LEU A 160 -2.64 6.27 5.79
N LEU A 161 -3.65 5.53 6.22
CA LEU A 161 -4.75 6.03 7.04
C LEU A 161 -4.36 6.19 8.52
N SER A 162 -3.14 5.87 8.95
CA SER A 162 -2.66 6.30 10.26
C SER A 162 -2.62 7.84 10.36
N VAL A 163 -2.39 8.53 9.23
CA VAL A 163 -2.41 10.00 9.12
C VAL A 163 -3.84 10.55 9.05
N ARG A 164 -4.17 11.53 9.90
CA ARG A 164 -5.50 12.15 9.94
C ARG A 164 -5.88 12.87 8.64
N SER A 165 -4.94 13.55 7.97
CA SER A 165 -5.20 14.25 6.71
C SER A 165 -5.62 13.27 5.62
N ASN A 166 -4.98 12.11 5.54
CA ASN A 166 -5.29 11.08 4.53
C ASN A 166 -6.70 10.50 4.73
N ARG A 167 -7.14 10.31 5.99
CA ARG A 167 -8.53 9.93 6.27
C ARG A 167 -9.53 10.96 5.75
N LYS A 168 -9.23 12.25 5.91
CA LYS A 168 -10.07 13.34 5.41
C LYS A 168 -10.08 13.35 3.89
N GLU A 169 -8.94 13.21 3.25
CA GLU A 169 -8.86 13.17 1.78
C GLU A 169 -9.66 12.00 1.21
N LEU A 170 -9.45 10.80 1.76
CA LEU A 170 -10.11 9.59 1.25
C LEU A 170 -11.63 9.61 1.43
N VAL A 171 -12.12 10.14 2.55
CA VAL A 171 -13.58 10.25 2.79
C VAL A 171 -14.25 11.31 1.92
N HIS A 172 -13.46 12.17 1.27
CA HIS A 172 -13.96 13.14 0.29
C HIS A 172 -13.92 12.62 -1.15
N ASP A 173 -13.24 11.50 -1.42
CA ASP A 173 -13.33 10.79 -2.69
C ASP A 173 -14.58 9.89 -2.72
N GLU A 174 -15.68 10.43 -3.24
CA GLU A 174 -16.96 9.73 -3.34
C GLU A 174 -16.87 8.43 -4.15
N LYS A 175 -16.00 8.37 -5.17
CA LYS A 175 -15.84 7.17 -5.99
C LYS A 175 -15.18 6.05 -5.18
N SER A 176 -14.16 6.40 -4.39
CA SER A 176 -13.48 5.49 -3.48
C SER A 176 -14.40 5.00 -2.35
N ILE A 177 -15.16 5.90 -1.73
CA ILE A 177 -16.12 5.51 -0.67
C ILE A 177 -17.25 4.63 -1.21
N SER A 178 -17.83 4.98 -2.36
CA SER A 178 -18.85 4.16 -3.02
C SER A 178 -18.33 2.76 -3.33
N ARG A 179 -17.07 2.65 -3.78
CA ARG A 179 -16.40 1.36 -4.04
C ARG A 179 -16.23 0.55 -2.75
N LEU A 180 -15.75 1.16 -1.67
CA LEU A 180 -15.63 0.52 -0.35
C LEU A 180 -16.98 -0.03 0.15
N VAL A 181 -18.05 0.77 0.07
CA VAL A 181 -19.38 0.33 0.52
C VAL A 181 -19.93 -0.80 -0.35
N LYS A 182 -19.76 -0.72 -1.69
CA LYS A 182 -20.19 -1.78 -2.61
C LYS A 182 -19.49 -3.12 -2.32
N MET A 183 -18.21 -3.09 -1.94
CA MET A 183 -17.48 -4.31 -1.55
C MET A 183 -18.07 -5.03 -0.34
N LEU A 184 -18.83 -4.34 0.53
CA LEU A 184 -19.52 -4.96 1.66
C LEU A 184 -20.79 -5.72 1.25
N GLY A 185 -21.28 -5.53 0.02
CA GLY A 185 -22.50 -6.14 -0.45
C GLY A 185 -22.40 -7.67 -0.53
N PRO A 186 -23.53 -8.39 -0.41
CA PRO A 186 -23.57 -9.86 -0.45
C PRO A 186 -23.09 -10.40 -1.81
N LEU A 187 -23.32 -9.67 -2.91
CA LEU A 187 -22.94 -10.07 -4.28
C LEU A 187 -21.42 -10.00 -4.57
N GLN A 188 -20.60 -9.68 -3.58
CA GLN A 188 -19.14 -9.54 -3.73
C GLN A 188 -18.43 -10.66 -2.97
N GLU A 189 -18.80 -11.91 -3.25
CA GLU A 189 -18.39 -13.09 -2.47
C GLU A 189 -16.88 -13.32 -2.47
N GLU A 190 -16.18 -12.91 -3.53
CA GLU A 190 -14.73 -13.16 -3.62
C GLU A 190 -13.88 -12.07 -3.02
N ILE A 191 -14.51 -11.08 -2.39
CA ILE A 191 -13.83 -10.08 -1.57
C ILE A 191 -13.95 -10.53 -0.12
N ASN A 192 -12.80 -10.78 0.52
CA ASN A 192 -12.78 -10.99 1.95
C ASN A 192 -13.23 -9.69 2.64
N LYS A 193 -14.40 -9.75 3.29
CA LYS A 193 -15.09 -8.59 3.88
C LYS A 193 -14.30 -7.93 5.00
N GLU A 194 -13.40 -8.67 5.65
CA GLU A 194 -12.55 -8.13 6.71
C GLU A 194 -11.73 -6.93 6.22
N PHE A 195 -11.21 -6.98 5.00
CA PHE A 195 -10.35 -5.94 4.47
C PHE A 195 -11.08 -4.59 4.26
N PRO A 196 -12.18 -4.48 3.48
CA PRO A 196 -12.92 -3.22 3.37
C PRO A 196 -13.53 -2.77 4.71
N VAL A 197 -13.91 -3.69 5.60
CA VAL A 197 -14.37 -3.36 6.96
C VAL A 197 -13.26 -2.66 7.76
N SER A 198 -12.03 -3.17 7.72
CA SER A 198 -10.89 -2.58 8.43
C SER A 198 -10.56 -1.16 7.93
N VAL A 199 -10.64 -0.92 6.62
CA VAL A 199 -10.45 0.40 6.00
C VAL A 199 -11.53 1.38 6.47
N LEU A 200 -12.79 0.98 6.45
CA LEU A 200 -13.91 1.80 6.94
C LEU A 200 -13.80 2.09 8.45
N LEU A 201 -13.37 1.11 9.24
CA LEU A 201 -13.12 1.29 10.66
C LEU A 201 -12.01 2.32 10.92
N SER A 202 -10.93 2.28 10.13
CA SER A 202 -9.82 3.25 10.22
C SER A 202 -10.28 4.66 9.85
N LEU A 203 -11.08 4.81 8.79
CA LEU A 203 -11.70 6.08 8.42
C LEU A 203 -12.61 6.64 9.53
N ALA A 204 -13.40 5.78 10.16
CA ALA A 204 -14.28 6.15 11.27
C ALA A 204 -13.54 6.49 12.57
N ALA A 205 -12.29 6.05 12.73
CA ALA A 205 -11.46 6.33 13.91
C ALA A 205 -10.94 7.78 13.97
N GLY A 206 -11.08 8.57 12.89
CA GLY A 206 -10.77 10.00 12.92
C GLY A 206 -11.54 10.74 14.02
N GLY A 207 -10.86 11.59 14.79
CA GLY A 207 -11.43 12.35 15.91
C GLY A 207 -12.41 13.47 15.51
N GLY A 208 -13.04 13.41 14.34
CA GLY A 208 -14.06 14.37 13.88
C GLY A 208 -15.31 13.65 13.37
N GLY A 209 -16.49 14.20 13.64
CA GLY A 209 -17.77 13.62 13.22
C GLY A 209 -17.98 13.59 11.70
N GLY A 210 -17.25 14.40 10.93
CA GLY A 210 -17.39 14.54 9.48
C GLY A 210 -17.12 13.25 8.70
N CYS A 211 -16.05 12.52 9.01
CA CYS A 211 -15.75 11.24 8.35
C CYS A 211 -16.88 10.22 8.58
N ARG A 212 -17.33 10.08 9.84
CA ARG A 212 -18.42 9.16 10.20
C ARG A 212 -19.72 9.51 9.48
N ARG A 213 -20.05 10.80 9.39
CA ARG A 213 -21.24 11.28 8.70
C ARG A 213 -21.22 10.91 7.22
N ARG A 214 -20.11 11.18 6.53
CA ARG A 214 -19.95 10.85 5.10
C ARG A 214 -20.02 9.35 4.83
N LEU A 215 -19.40 8.53 5.69
CA LEU A 215 -19.53 7.07 5.60
C LEU A 215 -20.98 6.61 5.79
N ALA A 216 -21.70 7.25 6.72
CA ALA A 216 -23.12 6.95 6.96
C ALA A 216 -24.02 7.38 5.80
N GLU A 217 -23.75 8.53 5.18
CA GLU A 217 -24.44 9.06 3.98
C GLU A 217 -24.18 8.17 2.76
N ALA A 218 -22.99 7.60 2.64
CA ALA A 218 -22.65 6.63 1.60
C ALA A 218 -23.27 5.24 1.81
N GLY A 219 -24.06 5.03 2.88
CA GLY A 219 -24.77 3.77 3.13
C GLY A 219 -23.95 2.70 3.85
N ALA A 220 -22.79 3.03 4.44
CA ALA A 220 -21.95 2.03 5.12
C ALA A 220 -22.64 1.37 6.32
N CYS A 221 -23.52 2.08 7.03
CA CYS A 221 -24.15 1.57 8.26
C CYS A 221 -24.94 0.29 8.05
N SER A 222 -25.84 0.26 7.05
CA SER A 222 -26.72 -0.89 6.82
C SER A 222 -25.94 -2.12 6.37
N ALA A 223 -24.92 -1.92 5.54
CA ALA A 223 -24.02 -3.00 5.10
C ALA A 223 -23.21 -3.56 6.29
N LEU A 224 -22.63 -2.69 7.12
CA LEU A 224 -21.86 -3.11 8.30
C LEU A 224 -22.71 -3.77 9.37
N GLN A 225 -23.98 -3.39 9.51
CA GLN A 225 -24.91 -4.05 10.42
C GLN A 225 -25.12 -5.52 10.02
N LYS A 226 -25.43 -5.79 8.74
CA LYS A 226 -25.59 -7.16 8.22
C LYS A 226 -24.32 -7.99 8.40
N LEU A 227 -23.15 -7.41 8.13
CA LEU A 227 -21.87 -8.10 8.35
C LEU A 227 -21.58 -8.34 9.84
N ALA A 228 -22.08 -7.49 10.74
CA ALA A 228 -21.93 -7.67 12.18
C ALA A 228 -22.86 -8.76 12.75
N GLU A 229 -24.00 -9.00 12.10
CA GLU A 229 -24.90 -10.14 12.37
C GLU A 229 -24.26 -11.45 11.88
N GLY A 230 -23.51 -11.41 10.78
CA GLY A 230 -22.69 -12.53 10.29
C GLY A 230 -21.30 -12.64 10.93
N ASP A 231 -21.07 -11.99 12.07
CA ASP A 231 -19.81 -12.00 12.85
C ASP A 231 -18.51 -11.73 12.07
N VAL A 232 -18.58 -10.92 11.00
CA VAL A 232 -17.37 -10.49 10.28
C VAL A 232 -16.47 -9.65 11.19
N PRO A 233 -15.15 -9.95 11.29
CA PRO A 233 -14.23 -9.23 12.15
C PRO A 233 -14.27 -7.71 11.94
N GLY A 234 -14.36 -6.96 13.04
CA GLY A 234 -14.39 -5.51 13.04
C GLY A 234 -15.72 -4.85 12.61
N ALA A 235 -16.67 -5.59 12.01
CA ALA A 235 -17.90 -5.02 11.46
C ALA A 235 -18.77 -4.36 12.54
N ARG A 236 -18.94 -5.03 13.70
CA ARG A 236 -19.68 -4.48 14.85
C ARG A 236 -19.08 -3.16 15.34
N LYS A 237 -17.75 -3.10 15.46
CA LYS A 237 -17.01 -1.90 15.91
C LYS A 237 -17.09 -0.77 14.88
N ALA A 238 -17.00 -1.09 13.60
CA ALA A 238 -17.15 -0.13 12.50
C ALA A 238 -18.55 0.47 12.48
N HIS A 239 -19.58 -0.39 12.55
CA HIS A 239 -20.99 0.01 12.60
C HIS A 239 -21.23 0.98 13.76
N GLN A 240 -20.88 0.60 14.99
CA GLN A 240 -21.07 1.44 16.20
C GLN A 240 -20.38 2.81 16.08
N ARG A 241 -19.17 2.86 15.52
CA ARG A 241 -18.43 4.13 15.38
C ARG A 241 -19.06 5.07 14.37
N ILE A 242 -19.57 4.53 13.27
CA ILE A 242 -20.19 5.31 12.20
C ILE A 242 -21.60 5.75 12.62
N SER A 243 -22.40 4.85 13.19
CA SER A 243 -23.77 5.14 13.65
C SER A 243 -23.80 6.05 14.88
N GLY A 244 -22.87 5.91 15.82
CA GLY A 244 -22.76 6.77 17.01
C GLY A 244 -22.50 8.25 16.72
N GLY A 245 -22.04 8.58 15.49
CA GLY A 245 -21.95 9.96 15.02
C GLY A 245 -23.32 10.61 14.74
N ARG A 246 -24.36 9.83 14.45
CA ARG A 246 -25.72 10.36 14.20
C ARG A 246 -26.36 10.91 15.46
N ILE A 247 -26.19 10.21 16.59
CA ILE A 247 -26.79 10.58 17.88
C ILE A 247 -26.24 11.93 18.36
N LYS A 248 -24.91 12.13 18.33
CA LYS A 248 -24.30 13.42 18.73
C LYS A 248 -24.71 14.59 17.83
N ASN A 249 -24.89 14.36 16.53
CA ASN A 249 -25.28 15.41 15.58
C ASN A 249 -26.75 15.83 15.76
N LEU A 250 -27.66 14.89 16.05
CA LEU A 250 -29.06 15.21 16.38
C LEU A 250 -29.14 16.14 17.57
N PHE A 251 -28.43 15.83 18.67
CA PHE A 251 -28.39 16.71 19.85
C PHE A 251 -27.74 18.08 19.57
N SER A 252 -26.71 18.15 18.72
CA SER A 252 -26.11 19.45 18.33
C SER A 252 -26.99 20.30 17.41
N SER A 253 -27.90 19.68 16.65
CA SER A 253 -28.85 20.40 15.77
C SER A 253 -30.06 20.92 16.53
N LEU A 254 -30.44 20.27 17.64
CA LEU A 254 -31.48 20.75 18.53
C LEU A 254 -31.00 21.89 19.44
N GLY A 255 -29.74 21.90 19.89
CA GLY A 255 -29.18 22.97 20.72
C GLY A 255 -28.73 24.25 19.99
N ARG A 256 -29.13 24.45 18.73
CA ARG A 256 -28.87 25.67 17.94
C ARG A 256 -30.15 26.40 17.53
N ARG A 257 -31.29 26.01 18.09
CA ARG A 257 -32.58 26.67 17.94
C ARG A 257 -33.04 27.17 19.31
N ASP A 258 -32.30 28.12 19.88
CA ASP A 258 -32.73 28.99 20.96
C ASP A 258 -31.91 30.29 20.86
#